data_AF-G3BCB8-F1
#
_entry.id   AF-G3BCB8-F1
#
_cell.length_a   1.000
_cell.length_b   1.000
_cell.length_c   1.000
_cell.angle_alpha   90.00
_cell.angle_beta   90.00
_cell.angle_gamma   90.00
#
_symmetry.space_group_name_H-M   'P 1'
#
loop_
_entity.id
_entity.type
_entity.pdbx_description
1 polymer ?
#
loop_
_entity_poly.entity_id
_entity_poly.type
_entity_poly.pdbx_seq_one_letter_code
_entity_poly.pdbx_strand_id
1 'polypeptide(L)'
;MAKETDYEKLNLPSDPKLPAWILTPKEEKLIFQRWRKKAFKQCDELIKVYIRCSNSYQNPWDAMGHCKDFNDAQLACMKEYQQLKYLDIERDILIQEKNAKKQG
;
A
#
# COMPACT_ATOMS: atom_id res chain seq x y z
N MET A 1 -13.25 9.08 -10.84
CA MET A 1 -13.67 7.68 -11.00
C MET A 1 -12.53 6.94 -11.69
N ALA A 2 -11.81 6.06 -11.00
CA ALA A 2 -10.72 5.29 -11.61
C ALA A 2 -11.33 4.23 -12.55
N LYS A 3 -10.91 4.21 -13.82
CA LYS A 3 -11.27 3.14 -14.76
C LYS A 3 -10.51 1.87 -14.34
N GLU A 4 -11.23 0.77 -14.15
CA GLU A 4 -10.61 -0.55 -13.98
C GLU A 4 -9.74 -0.86 -15.19
N THR A 5 -8.50 -1.26 -14.92
CA THR A 5 -7.53 -1.68 -15.94
C THR A 5 -8.00 -2.97 -16.60
N ASP A 6 -7.60 -3.22 -17.86
CA ASP A 6 -8.02 -4.44 -18.58
C ASP A 6 -7.58 -5.74 -17.88
N TYR A 7 -6.55 -5.67 -17.04
CA TYR A 7 -6.11 -6.76 -16.16
C TYR A 7 -7.07 -7.04 -14.99
N GLU A 8 -7.81 -6.04 -14.50
CA GLU A 8 -8.78 -6.20 -13.40
C GLU A 8 -10.09 -6.85 -13.89
N LYS A 9 -10.43 -6.66 -15.17
CA LYS A 9 -11.58 -7.31 -15.82
C LYS A 9 -11.35 -8.81 -16.03
N LEU A 10 -10.10 -9.23 -16.12
CA LEU A 10 -9.73 -10.64 -16.14
C LEU A 10 -9.85 -11.18 -14.71
N ASN A 11 -11.02 -11.72 -14.39
CA ASN A 11 -11.30 -12.49 -13.18
C ASN A 11 -10.52 -13.82 -13.19
N LEU A 12 -9.18 -13.77 -13.26
CA LEU A 12 -8.33 -14.96 -13.23
C LEU A 12 -8.56 -15.68 -11.89
N PRO A 13 -9.06 -16.92 -11.92
CA PRO A 13 -9.13 -17.74 -10.72
C PRO A 13 -7.71 -17.96 -10.21
N SER A 14 -7.53 -17.96 -8.89
CA SER A 14 -6.36 -18.57 -8.27
C SER A 14 -6.45 -20.07 -8.53
N ASP A 15 -5.93 -20.54 -9.67
CA ASP A 15 -5.91 -21.96 -9.98
C ASP A 15 -5.02 -22.69 -8.96
N PRO A 16 -5.57 -23.62 -8.15
CA PRO A 16 -4.82 -24.37 -7.14
C PRO A 16 -3.61 -25.13 -7.71
N LYS A 17 -3.63 -25.42 -9.01
CA LYS A 17 -2.57 -26.14 -9.73
C LYS A 17 -1.35 -25.26 -10.03
N LEU A 18 -1.49 -23.93 -9.98
CA LEU A 18 -0.37 -23.04 -10.23
C LEU A 18 0.64 -23.11 -9.07
N PRO A 19 1.95 -23.11 -9.34
CA PRO A 19 2.96 -23.01 -8.31
C PRO A 19 2.73 -21.79 -7.38
N ALA A 20 3.06 -21.92 -6.10
CA ALA A 20 2.79 -20.87 -5.11
C ALA A 20 3.50 -19.55 -5.41
N TRP A 21 4.65 -19.61 -6.09
CA TRP A 21 5.44 -18.46 -6.52
C TRP A 21 4.81 -17.68 -7.69
N ILE A 22 3.77 -18.21 -8.34
CA ILE A 22 3.00 -17.46 -9.33
C ILE A 22 1.93 -16.64 -8.60
N LEU A 23 2.04 -15.32 -8.71
CA LEU A 23 1.10 -14.35 -8.15
C LEU A 23 0.16 -13.86 -9.24
N THR A 24 -1.14 -14.03 -9.02
CA THR A 24 -2.19 -13.51 -9.90
C THR A 24 -2.33 -11.99 -9.74
N PRO A 25 -2.93 -11.28 -10.72
CA PRO A 25 -3.17 -9.83 -10.59
C PRO A 25 -3.98 -9.45 -9.34
N LYS A 26 -4.92 -10.30 -8.91
CA LYS A 26 -5.69 -10.10 -7.67
C LYS A 26 -4.81 -10.21 -6.42
N GLU A 27 -3.90 -11.16 -6.42
CA GLU A 27 -2.94 -11.37 -5.33
C GLU A 27 -1.94 -10.22 -5.26
N GLU A 28 -1.40 -9.77 -6.40
CA GLU A 28 -0.54 -8.58 -6.46
C GLU A 28 -1.27 -7.32 -5.95
N LYS A 29 -2.56 -7.16 -6.26
CA LYS A 29 -3.39 -6.07 -5.70
C LYS A 29 -3.51 -6.16 -4.18
N LEU A 30 -3.72 -7.37 -3.64
CA LEU A 30 -3.75 -7.60 -2.20
C LEU A 30 -2.39 -7.30 -1.53
N ILE A 31 -1.29 -7.75 -2.14
CA ILE A 31 0.08 -7.47 -1.70
C ILE A 31 0.30 -5.96 -1.64
N PHE A 32 -0.04 -5.25 -2.72
CA PHE A 32 0.08 -3.80 -2.78
C PHE A 32 -0.74 -3.08 -1.69
N GLN A 33 -1.95 -3.55 -1.41
CA GLN A 33 -2.79 -3.01 -0.33
C GLN A 33 -2.18 -3.25 1.05
N ARG A 34 -1.68 -4.47 1.33
CA ARG A 34 -1.01 -4.82 2.60
C ARG A 34 0.25 -3.98 2.80
N TRP A 35 1.10 -3.91 1.77
CA TRP A 35 2.32 -3.12 1.74
C TRP A 35 2.03 -1.65 2.03
N ARG A 36 1.09 -1.04 1.29
CA ARG A 36 0.68 0.34 1.50
C ARG A 36 0.19 0.56 2.94
N LYS A 37 -0.69 -0.31 3.45
CA LYS A 37 -1.20 -0.19 4.83
C LYS A 37 -0.09 -0.26 5.88
N LYS A 38 0.92 -1.12 5.68
CA LYS A 38 2.09 -1.21 6.56
C LYS A 38 2.95 0.04 6.50
N ALA A 39 3.23 0.58 5.31
CA ALA A 39 3.95 1.84 5.15
C ALA A 39 3.23 3.01 5.84
N PHE A 40 1.92 3.13 5.64
CA PHE A 40 1.08 4.14 6.32
C PHE A 40 1.16 4.00 7.84
N LYS A 41 1.14 2.76 8.37
CA LYS A 41 1.24 2.52 9.81
C LYS A 41 2.58 2.98 10.41
N GLN A 42 3.68 2.89 9.66
CA GLN A 42 4.99 3.38 10.12
C GLN A 42 5.05 4.90 10.20
N CYS A 43 4.26 5.60 9.37
CA CYS A 43 4.25 7.06 9.29
C CYS A 43 3.02 7.71 9.95
N ASP A 44 2.22 6.92 10.69
CA ASP A 44 0.91 7.31 11.21
C ASP A 44 0.95 8.59 12.05
N GLU A 45 1.97 8.74 12.90
CA GLU A 45 2.12 9.94 13.74
C GLU A 45 2.41 11.20 12.92
N LEU A 46 3.30 11.13 11.92
CA LEU A 46 3.57 12.27 11.04
C LEU A 46 2.34 12.65 10.21
N ILE A 47 1.59 11.65 9.75
CA ILE A 47 0.33 11.85 9.02
C ILE A 47 -0.71 12.53 9.92
N LYS A 48 -0.86 12.10 11.18
CA LYS A 48 -1.78 12.73 12.15
C LYS A 48 -1.42 14.18 12.42
N VAL A 49 -0.12 14.50 12.54
CA VAL A 49 0.33 15.90 12.72
C VAL A 49 -0.03 16.74 11.51
N TYR A 50 0.24 16.24 10.30
CA TYR A 50 -0.16 16.92 9.07
C TYR A 50 -1.68 17.11 8.98
N ILE A 51 -2.49 16.08 9.28
CA ILE A 51 -3.95 16.17 9.28
C ILE A 51 -4.44 17.20 10.30
N ARG A 52 -3.85 17.21 11.50
CA ARG A 52 -4.21 18.18 12.56
C ARG A 52 -3.94 19.61 12.09
N CYS A 53 -2.78 19.84 11.48
CA CYS A 53 -2.44 21.14 10.90
C CYS A 53 -3.40 21.48 9.75
N SER A 54 -3.62 20.55 8.81
CA SER A 54 -4.49 20.81 7.66
C SER A 54 -5.91 21.15 8.08
N ASN A 55 -6.43 20.52 9.13
CA ASN A 55 -7.77 20.75 9.66
C ASN A 55 -7.90 22.06 10.45
N SER A 56 -6.80 22.73 10.82
CA SER A 56 -6.88 24.05 11.46
C SER A 56 -7.14 25.20 10.48
N TYR A 57 -7.11 24.93 9.18
CA TYR A 57 -7.37 25.91 8.12
C TYR A 57 -8.69 25.59 7.40
N GLN A 58 -9.45 26.63 7.07
CA GLN A 58 -10.72 26.48 6.34
C GLN A 58 -10.51 26.24 4.84
N ASN A 59 -9.36 26.66 4.32
CA ASN A 59 -9.01 26.60 2.90
C ASN A 59 -7.82 25.64 2.68
N PRO A 60 -7.94 24.68 1.75
CA PRO A 60 -6.85 23.77 1.40
C PRO A 60 -5.56 24.46 0.93
N TRP A 61 -5.66 25.62 0.27
CA TRP A 61 -4.47 26.35 -0.20
C TRP A 61 -3.66 26.91 0.97
N ASP A 62 -4.33 27.42 2.00
CA ASP A 62 -3.67 27.93 3.20
C ASP A 62 -3.06 26.78 4.01
N ALA A 63 -3.77 25.65 4.12
CA ALA A 63 -3.25 24.43 4.72
C ALA A 63 -1.96 23.94 4.03
N MET A 64 -1.92 23.94 2.69
CA MET A 64 -0.73 23.51 1.95
C MET A 64 0.50 24.39 2.24
N GLY A 65 0.32 25.70 2.36
CA GLY A 65 1.41 26.63 2.68
C GLY A 65 1.88 26.48 4.12
N HIS A 66 0.96 26.52 5.08
CA HIS A 66 1.29 26.53 6.49
C HIS A 66 1.69 25.17 7.07
N CYS A 67 1.19 24.08 6.48
CA CYS A 67 1.49 22.71 6.93
C CYS A 67 2.55 22.04 6.07
N LYS A 68 3.30 22.81 5.26
CA LYS A 68 4.29 22.30 4.30
C LYS A 68 5.32 21.39 4.95
N ASP A 69 5.89 21.79 6.09
CA ASP A 69 6.94 21.02 6.75
C ASP A 69 6.43 19.65 7.24
N PHE A 70 5.20 19.62 7.79
CA PHE A 70 4.56 18.38 8.22
C PHE A 70 4.21 17.48 7.02
N ASN A 71 3.78 18.09 5.91
CA ASN A 71 3.51 17.37 4.68
C ASN A 71 4.79 16.77 4.08
N ASP A 72 5.89 17.52 4.05
CA ASP A 72 7.17 17.04 3.54
C ASP A 72 7.71 15.91 4.43
N ALA A 73 7.58 16.02 5.76
CA ALA A 73 7.99 14.99 6.70
C ALA A 73 7.20 13.68 6.53
N GLN A 74 5.87 13.74 6.43
CA GLN A 74 5.06 12.53 6.24
C GLN A 74 5.32 11.88 4.87
N LEU A 75 5.51 12.68 3.82
CA LEU A 75 5.89 12.18 2.49
C LEU A 75 7.29 11.55 2.47
N ALA A 76 8.26 12.14 3.15
CA ALA A 76 9.60 11.59 3.27
C ALA A 76 9.57 10.23 3.99
N CYS A 77 8.84 10.12 5.10
CA CYS A 77 8.63 8.84 5.78
C CYS A 77 7.98 7.81 4.85
N MET A 78 6.91 8.19 4.13
CA MET A 78 6.24 7.29 3.20
C MET A 78 7.17 6.80 2.09
N LYS A 79 8.05 7.65 1.57
CA LYS A 79 9.04 7.30 0.55
C LYS A 79 10.04 6.25 1.04
N GLU A 80 10.42 6.27 2.31
CA GLU A 80 11.30 5.26 2.89
C GLU A 80 10.65 3.87 2.95
N TYR A 81 9.39 3.80 3.37
CA TYR A 81 8.68 2.52 3.52
C TYR A 81 8.00 2.03 2.24
N GLN A 82 7.78 2.90 1.26
CA GLN A 82 7.29 2.55 -0.07
C GLN A 82 8.42 2.15 -1.03
N GLN A 83 9.42 1.42 -0.55
CA GLN A 83 10.48 0.83 -1.37
C GLN A 83 10.11 -0.59 -1.83
N LEU A 84 10.64 -0.99 -3.00
CA LEU A 84 10.42 -2.33 -3.60
C LEU A 84 10.79 -3.46 -2.63
N LYS A 85 11.85 -3.30 -1.82
CA LYS A 85 12.25 -4.28 -0.81
C LYS A 85 11.13 -4.64 0.19
N TYR A 86 10.28 -3.67 0.54
CA TYR A 86 9.15 -3.92 1.44
C TYR A 86 7.95 -4.52 0.71
N LEU A 87 7.81 -4.28 -0.59
CA LEU A 87 6.82 -4.94 -1.44
C LEU A 87 7.17 -6.42 -1.63
N ASP A 88 8.44 -6.74 -1.83
CA ASP A 88 8.91 -8.11 -2.00
C ASP A 88 8.72 -8.94 -0.72
N ILE A 89 8.89 -8.34 0.47
CA ILE A 89 8.53 -9.00 1.74
C ILE A 89 7.05 -9.40 1.76
N GLU A 90 6.13 -8.56 1.29
CA GLU A 90 4.71 -8.92 1.23
C GLU A 90 4.41 -10.02 0.20
N ARG A 91 5.16 -10.07 -0.91
CA ARG A 91 5.09 -11.17 -1.88
C ARG A 91 5.51 -12.48 -1.24
N ASP A 92 6.65 -12.49 -0.55
CA ASP A 92 7.17 -13.68 0.12
C ASP A 92 6.20 -14.20 1.19
N ILE A 93 5.61 -13.29 1.98
CA ILE A 93 4.58 -13.64 2.96
C ILE A 93 3.40 -14.34 2.26
N LEU A 94 2.89 -13.81 1.15
CA LEU A 94 1.77 -14.43 0.45
C LEU A 94 2.15 -15.78 -0.16
N ILE A 95 3.36 -15.91 -0.72
CA ILE A 95 3.87 -17.18 -1.25
C ILE A 95 3.98 -18.23 -0.13
N GLN A 96 4.45 -17.84 1.06
CA GLN A 96 4.48 -18.71 2.24
C GLN A 96 3.07 -19.13 2.69
N GLU A 97 2.12 -18.19 2.74
CA GLU A 97 0.70 -18.49 3.03
C GLU A 97 0.11 -19.50 2.02
N LYS A 98 0.44 -19.36 0.72
CA LYS A 98 0.02 -20.30 -0.33
C LYS A 98 0.67 -21.69 -0.16
N ASN A 99 1.95 -21.74 0.18
CA ASN A 99 2.66 -22.99 0.43
C ASN A 99 2.06 -23.74 1.63
N ALA A 100 1.79 -23.05 2.74
CA ALA A 100 1.18 -23.65 3.92
C ALA A 100 -0.20 -24.27 3.61
N LYS A 101 -1.03 -23.58 2.82
CA LYS A 101 -2.35 -24.07 2.38
C LYS A 101 -2.31 -25.29 1.46
N LYS A 102 -1.17 -25.58 0.82
CA LYS A 102 -1.00 -26.77 -0.03
C LYS A 102 -0.53 -27.99 0.74
N GLN A 103 0.04 -27.79 1.94
CA GLN A 103 0.62 -28.86 2.76
C GLN A 103 -0.34 -29.38 3.84
N GLY A 104 -1.44 -28.67 4.11
CA GLY A 104 -2.53 -29.10 4.99
C GLY A 104 -3.77 -29.49 4.20
#